data_AF-A0A954WY37-F1
#
_entry.id   AF-A0A954WY37-F1
#
_cell.length_a   1.000
_cell.length_b   1.000
_cell.length_c   1.000
_cell.angle_alpha   90.00
_cell.angle_beta   90.00
_cell.angle_gamma   90.00
#
_symmetry.space_group_name_H-M   'P 1'
#
loop_
_entity.id
_entity.type
_entity.pdbx_description
1 polymer ?
#
loop_
_entity_poly.entity_id
_entity_poly.type
_entity_poly.pdbx_seq_one_letter_code
_entity_poly.pdbx_strand_id
1 'polypeptide(L)'
;EQSRQAISDDVERIYAELRKRAKTAHITTSVTSFAGQCTVELSPTMDQDKIVKAIRDIPTSHTGQESFCTAVATSIEECSRSSGLLVLIMVTDEAGDSEDESANMAWASEVANKKARIYVLGREALFGRDDQLVTIHDPAPDENELAVVDRGPESCYPEQLQHGPFQKLDHTYSSGFAPYCQSFLVKQTGGRFFMIPDTLDSLTNHTERNFYNEDLVGYAPELIWSDEYDKRVEQSTLRSTVLTIVEGFGTGANPNVNYLPLAFDLKDLQGQMKDAIRRADKWTKRLDNAETAIDAAIVARKDEKSNRWLANFDLLRAQLAIDQIRVSEYQRAVQEFLAAPIIPAAVDQYGRNFKGWRIIFLNSREPASVSQEDVSRARQLVNAVLNDHAGTPWAYLIRREWETVGLSCQVESLYEGQSIQGGHKRTRKL
;
A
#
# COMPACT_ATOMS: atom_id res chain seq x y z
N GLU A 1 -20.01 7.90 -10.27
CA GLU A 1 -21.04 8.00 -11.33
C GLU A 1 -20.87 7.01 -12.48
N GLN A 2 -19.76 7.05 -13.23
CA GLN A 2 -19.56 6.20 -14.42
C GLN A 2 -19.70 4.69 -14.13
N SER A 3 -19.19 4.20 -13.00
CA SER A 3 -19.35 2.80 -12.57
C SER A 3 -20.82 2.41 -12.34
N ARG A 4 -21.64 3.31 -11.76
CA ARG A 4 -23.07 3.06 -11.51
C ARG A 4 -23.86 2.92 -12.81
N GLN A 5 -23.54 3.75 -13.80
CA GLN A 5 -24.15 3.66 -15.12
C GLN A 5 -23.80 2.32 -15.79
N ALA A 6 -22.51 1.93 -15.78
CA ALA A 6 -22.08 0.66 -16.35
C ALA A 6 -22.75 -0.56 -15.69
N ILE A 7 -22.88 -0.56 -14.35
CA ILE A 7 -23.58 -1.62 -13.60
C ILE A 7 -25.06 -1.67 -14.00
N SER A 8 -25.72 -0.51 -14.05
CA SER A 8 -27.15 -0.42 -14.40
C SER A 8 -27.42 -1.00 -15.79
N ASP A 9 -26.55 -0.70 -16.76
CA ASP A 9 -26.68 -1.18 -18.13
C ASP A 9 -26.42 -2.69 -18.23
N ASP A 10 -25.56 -3.23 -17.37
CA ASP A 10 -25.26 -4.67 -17.29
C ASP A 10 -26.35 -5.48 -16.59
N VAL A 11 -27.12 -4.89 -15.66
CA VAL A 11 -28.21 -5.58 -14.95
C VAL A 11 -29.23 -6.14 -15.93
N GLU A 12 -29.69 -5.34 -16.90
CA GLU A 12 -30.65 -5.81 -17.92
C GLU A 12 -30.12 -7.03 -18.69
N ARG A 13 -28.84 -6.97 -19.10
CA ARG A 13 -28.15 -8.05 -19.79
C ARG A 13 -28.05 -9.31 -18.95
N ILE A 14 -27.66 -9.19 -17.68
CA ILE A 14 -27.54 -10.31 -16.74
C ILE A 14 -28.87 -11.03 -16.58
N TYR A 15 -29.95 -10.29 -16.34
CA TYR A 15 -31.27 -10.89 -16.19
C TYR A 15 -31.77 -11.55 -17.48
N ALA A 16 -31.49 -10.96 -18.64
CA ALA A 16 -31.84 -11.56 -19.92
C ALA A 16 -31.14 -12.94 -20.09
N GLU A 17 -29.87 -13.05 -19.72
CA GLU A 17 -29.12 -14.32 -19.73
C GLU A 17 -29.61 -15.32 -18.69
N LEU A 18 -29.91 -14.86 -17.46
CA LEU A 18 -30.45 -15.72 -16.41
C LEU A 18 -31.81 -16.31 -16.78
N ARG A 19 -32.72 -15.52 -17.39
CA ARG A 19 -34.02 -16.00 -17.89
C ARG A 19 -33.88 -17.06 -18.99
N LYS A 20 -32.87 -16.92 -19.87
CA LYS A 20 -32.59 -17.94 -20.91
C LYS A 20 -32.16 -19.27 -20.30
N ARG A 21 -31.35 -19.24 -19.23
CA ARG A 21 -30.77 -20.44 -18.59
C ARG A 21 -31.68 -21.08 -17.54
N ALA A 22 -32.49 -20.29 -16.84
CA ALA A 22 -33.32 -20.74 -15.72
C ALA A 22 -34.76 -20.22 -15.86
N LYS A 23 -35.49 -20.74 -16.85
CA LYS A 23 -36.86 -20.32 -17.21
C LYS A 23 -37.90 -20.37 -16.06
N THR A 24 -37.60 -21.09 -14.96
CA THR A 24 -38.48 -21.29 -13.80
C THR A 24 -37.95 -20.64 -12.51
N ALA A 25 -36.82 -19.93 -12.54
CA ALA A 25 -36.26 -19.32 -11.33
C ALA A 25 -36.95 -17.98 -11.01
N HIS A 26 -37.56 -17.89 -9.83
CA HIS A 26 -38.04 -16.63 -9.26
C HIS A 26 -36.87 -15.89 -8.62
N ILE A 27 -36.20 -15.06 -9.41
CA ILE A 27 -35.09 -14.23 -8.95
C ILE A 27 -35.65 -12.89 -8.46
N THR A 28 -35.51 -12.62 -7.17
CA THR A 28 -35.71 -11.30 -6.59
C THR A 28 -34.36 -10.66 -6.31
N THR A 29 -34.31 -9.34 -6.40
CA THR A 29 -33.11 -8.55 -6.07
C THR A 29 -33.46 -7.42 -5.14
N SER A 30 -32.62 -7.25 -4.14
CA SER A 30 -32.56 -6.11 -3.24
C SER A 30 -31.42 -5.21 -3.66
N VAL A 31 -31.56 -3.90 -3.44
CA VAL A 31 -30.48 -2.93 -3.65
C VAL A 31 -30.20 -2.26 -2.32
N THR A 32 -28.94 -2.29 -1.90
CA THR A 32 -28.44 -1.62 -0.72
C THR A 32 -27.29 -0.69 -1.12
N SER A 33 -27.16 0.43 -0.42
CA SER A 33 -26.04 1.35 -0.54
C SER A 33 -25.32 1.42 0.81
N PHE A 34 -24.04 1.75 0.78
CA PHE A 34 -23.28 1.94 2.01
C PHE A 34 -22.27 3.08 1.87
N ALA A 35 -21.96 3.64 3.02
CA ALA A 35 -20.85 4.53 3.33
C ALA A 35 -20.60 4.32 4.83
N GLY A 36 -20.76 5.33 5.68
CA GLY A 36 -20.74 5.13 7.15
C GLY A 36 -21.92 4.33 7.72
N GLN A 37 -23.02 4.17 6.97
CA GLN A 37 -24.14 3.28 7.31
C GLN A 37 -24.68 2.56 6.08
N CYS A 38 -25.26 1.37 6.27
CA CYS A 38 -25.96 0.64 5.22
C CYS A 38 -27.41 1.08 5.12
N THR A 39 -27.87 1.40 3.91
CA THR A 39 -29.25 1.77 3.59
C THR A 39 -29.87 0.77 2.64
N VAL A 40 -31.10 0.34 2.91
CA VAL A 40 -31.89 -0.48 1.99
C VAL A 40 -32.64 0.45 1.03
N GLU A 41 -32.11 0.58 -0.18
CA GLU A 41 -32.68 1.42 -1.24
C GLU A 41 -33.91 0.75 -1.88
N LEU A 42 -33.90 -0.57 -1.96
CA LEU A 42 -34.98 -1.35 -2.55
C LEU A 42 -35.06 -2.73 -1.90
N SER A 43 -36.16 -3.03 -1.21
CA SER A 43 -36.45 -4.38 -0.73
C SER A 43 -36.62 -5.38 -1.89
N PRO A 44 -36.40 -6.69 -1.66
CA PRO A 44 -36.41 -7.71 -2.72
C PRO A 44 -37.61 -7.65 -3.68
N THR A 45 -37.35 -7.46 -4.98
CA THR A 45 -38.38 -7.41 -6.03
C THR A 45 -37.95 -8.12 -7.31
N MET A 46 -38.91 -8.51 -8.16
CA MET A 46 -38.65 -9.03 -9.52
C MET A 46 -38.72 -7.92 -10.60
N ASP A 47 -39.08 -6.70 -10.20
CA ASP A 47 -39.30 -5.55 -11.07
C ASP A 47 -37.96 -4.91 -11.48
N GLN A 48 -37.55 -5.18 -12.72
CA GLN A 48 -36.24 -4.76 -13.25
C GLN A 48 -36.12 -3.25 -13.37
N ASP A 49 -37.20 -2.56 -13.74
CA ASP A 49 -37.20 -1.11 -13.89
C ASP A 49 -36.99 -0.44 -12.53
N LYS A 50 -37.59 -1.01 -11.47
CA LYS A 50 -37.33 -0.55 -10.09
C LYS A 50 -35.91 -0.81 -9.64
N ILE A 51 -35.33 -1.95 -10.00
CA ILE A 51 -33.94 -2.29 -9.65
C ILE A 51 -32.96 -1.33 -10.32
N VAL A 52 -33.09 -1.14 -11.64
CA VAL A 52 -32.23 -0.22 -12.42
C VAL A 52 -32.37 1.21 -11.90
N LYS A 53 -33.61 1.64 -11.61
CA LYS A 53 -33.86 2.96 -11.04
C LYS A 53 -33.21 3.11 -9.66
N ALA A 54 -33.36 2.13 -8.77
CA ALA A 54 -32.78 2.18 -7.43
C ALA A 54 -31.25 2.30 -7.47
N ILE A 55 -30.57 1.61 -8.41
CA ILE A 55 -29.11 1.71 -8.58
C ILE A 55 -28.69 3.09 -9.10
N ARG A 56 -29.45 3.69 -10.03
CA ARG A 56 -29.15 5.01 -10.59
C ARG A 56 -29.39 6.13 -9.57
N ASP A 57 -30.41 5.99 -8.74
CA ASP A 57 -30.85 7.03 -7.80
C ASP A 57 -30.03 7.05 -6.49
N ILE A 58 -29.05 6.13 -6.30
CA ILE A 58 -28.19 6.10 -5.10
C ILE A 58 -27.47 7.46 -4.94
N PRO A 59 -27.58 8.14 -3.79
CA PRO A 59 -26.88 9.41 -3.59
C PRO A 59 -25.37 9.21 -3.46
N THR A 60 -24.59 10.18 -3.96
CA THR A 60 -23.15 10.21 -3.68
C THR A 60 -22.93 10.63 -2.23
N SER A 61 -22.24 9.79 -1.45
CA SER A 61 -21.81 10.16 -0.10
C SER A 61 -20.48 10.91 -0.15
N HIS A 62 -20.30 11.86 0.78
CA HIS A 62 -19.04 12.58 0.99
C HIS A 62 -18.47 12.35 2.39
N THR A 63 -18.92 11.30 3.09
CA THR A 63 -18.52 11.03 4.48
C THR A 63 -17.07 10.55 4.59
N GLY A 64 -16.53 9.93 3.54
CA GLY A 64 -15.21 9.27 3.57
C GLY A 64 -15.14 8.13 4.58
N GLN A 65 -16.30 7.52 4.90
CA GLN A 65 -16.43 6.37 5.79
C GLN A 65 -17.01 5.22 4.98
N GLU A 66 -16.48 4.03 5.16
CA GLU A 66 -16.78 2.85 4.35
C GLU A 66 -16.91 1.62 5.25
N SER A 67 -18.14 1.32 5.69
CA SER A 67 -18.45 0.20 6.58
C SER A 67 -19.02 -1.00 5.82
N PHE A 68 -18.17 -1.73 5.09
CA PHE A 68 -18.63 -2.82 4.23
C PHE A 68 -19.07 -4.06 5.02
N CYS A 69 -18.40 -4.42 6.14
CA CYS A 69 -18.84 -5.58 6.93
C CYS A 69 -20.28 -5.42 7.44
N THR A 70 -20.59 -4.22 7.94
CA THR A 70 -21.95 -3.87 8.36
C THR A 70 -22.93 -3.91 7.19
N ALA A 71 -22.52 -3.42 6.02
CA ALA A 71 -23.33 -3.47 4.81
C ALA A 71 -23.65 -4.90 4.35
N VAL A 72 -22.65 -5.78 4.38
CA VAL A 72 -22.80 -7.21 4.04
C VAL A 72 -23.83 -7.86 4.95
N ALA A 73 -23.66 -7.75 6.26
CA ALA A 73 -24.52 -8.44 7.20
C ALA A 73 -25.96 -7.92 7.13
N THR A 74 -26.14 -6.60 7.07
CA THR A 74 -27.45 -5.94 6.91
C THR A 74 -28.16 -6.38 5.62
N SER A 75 -27.43 -6.41 4.50
CA SER A 75 -27.99 -6.81 3.20
C SER A 75 -28.47 -8.26 3.20
N ILE A 76 -27.71 -9.15 3.85
CA ILE A 76 -28.05 -10.56 3.97
C ILE A 76 -29.28 -10.75 4.88
N GLU A 77 -29.35 -10.03 5.99
CA GLU A 77 -30.48 -10.09 6.91
C GLU A 77 -31.78 -9.63 6.26
N GLU A 78 -31.76 -8.53 5.50
CA GLU A 78 -32.92 -8.03 4.74
C GLU A 78 -33.46 -9.10 3.78
N CYS A 79 -32.56 -9.80 3.09
CA CYS A 79 -32.94 -10.85 2.15
C CYS A 79 -33.23 -12.20 2.83
N SER A 80 -32.91 -12.37 4.12
CA SER A 80 -32.91 -13.67 4.78
C SER A 80 -34.29 -14.29 5.02
N ARG A 81 -35.36 -13.49 4.88
CA ARG A 81 -36.75 -13.98 4.90
C ARG A 81 -37.15 -14.68 3.59
N SER A 82 -36.37 -14.50 2.52
CA SER A 82 -36.60 -15.14 1.23
C SER A 82 -36.06 -16.56 1.25
N SER A 83 -36.83 -17.52 0.73
CA SER A 83 -36.36 -18.89 0.54
C SER A 83 -35.52 -19.01 -0.73
N GLY A 84 -34.33 -19.60 -0.64
CA GLY A 84 -33.49 -19.86 -1.81
C GLY A 84 -31.99 -19.66 -1.57
N LEU A 85 -31.23 -19.75 -2.66
CA LEU A 85 -29.80 -19.42 -2.67
C LEU A 85 -29.64 -17.91 -2.67
N LEU A 86 -28.99 -17.34 -1.65
CA LEU A 86 -28.66 -15.92 -1.63
C LEU A 86 -27.30 -15.69 -2.28
N VAL A 87 -27.25 -14.71 -3.17
CA VAL A 87 -26.03 -14.20 -3.78
C VAL A 87 -25.92 -12.73 -3.44
N LEU A 88 -24.83 -12.32 -2.82
CA LEU A 88 -24.51 -10.92 -2.58
C LEU A 88 -23.44 -10.50 -3.59
N ILE A 89 -23.68 -9.39 -4.28
CA ILE A 89 -22.72 -8.76 -5.17
C ILE A 89 -22.38 -7.39 -4.58
N MET A 90 -21.15 -7.25 -4.08
CA MET A 90 -20.62 -6.00 -3.55
C MET A 90 -19.81 -5.31 -4.64
N VAL A 91 -20.02 -4.01 -4.82
CA VAL A 91 -19.21 -3.17 -5.70
C VAL A 91 -18.63 -2.06 -4.85
N THR A 92 -17.32 -1.92 -4.85
CA THR A 92 -16.61 -0.93 -4.05
C THR A 92 -15.30 -0.53 -4.72
N ASP A 93 -14.91 0.73 -4.60
CA ASP A 93 -13.56 1.20 -4.91
C ASP A 93 -12.66 1.30 -3.68
N GLU A 94 -13.23 1.07 -2.48
CA GLU A 94 -12.53 1.12 -1.20
C GLU A 94 -12.44 -0.26 -0.55
N ALA A 95 -11.47 -0.44 0.35
CA ALA A 95 -11.33 -1.64 1.17
C ALA A 95 -12.23 -1.67 2.41
N GLY A 96 -12.63 -0.50 2.89
CA GLY A 96 -13.41 -0.30 4.12
C GLY A 96 -12.57 0.20 5.29
N ASP A 97 -13.23 0.81 6.27
CA ASP A 97 -12.61 1.43 7.44
C ASP A 97 -12.01 0.39 8.39
N SER A 98 -10.67 0.39 8.52
CA SER A 98 -9.92 -0.63 9.27
C SER A 98 -10.46 -0.95 10.68
N GLU A 99 -10.91 0.05 11.45
CA GLU A 99 -11.50 -0.15 12.78
C GLU A 99 -12.84 -0.88 12.72
N ASP A 100 -13.73 -0.45 11.82
CA ASP A 100 -15.06 -1.04 11.68
C ASP A 100 -14.98 -2.46 11.11
N GLU A 101 -14.12 -2.67 10.12
CA GLU A 101 -13.91 -3.97 9.50
C GLU A 101 -13.34 -4.98 10.51
N SER A 102 -12.38 -4.55 11.33
CA SER A 102 -11.83 -5.40 12.40
C SER A 102 -12.90 -5.79 13.44
N ALA A 103 -13.79 -4.86 13.80
CA ALA A 103 -14.85 -5.11 14.77
C ALA A 103 -15.95 -6.03 14.23
N ASN A 104 -16.30 -5.92 12.95
CA ASN A 104 -17.48 -6.56 12.37
C ASN A 104 -17.19 -7.79 11.50
N MET A 105 -15.92 -8.10 11.21
CA MET A 105 -15.53 -9.23 10.34
C MET A 105 -16.12 -10.57 10.78
N ALA A 106 -16.10 -10.85 12.09
CA ALA A 106 -16.62 -12.09 12.66
C ALA A 106 -18.12 -12.23 12.43
N TRP A 107 -18.87 -11.16 12.71
CA TRP A 107 -20.32 -11.11 12.49
C TRP A 107 -20.68 -11.24 11.01
N ALA A 108 -20.04 -10.44 10.15
CA ALA A 108 -20.27 -10.49 8.70
C ALA A 108 -20.00 -11.89 8.13
N SER A 109 -18.89 -12.53 8.55
CA SER A 109 -18.54 -13.89 8.13
C SER A 109 -19.55 -14.92 8.63
N GLU A 110 -20.02 -14.83 9.87
CA GLU A 110 -21.00 -15.75 10.42
C GLU A 110 -22.34 -15.67 9.68
N VAL A 111 -22.83 -14.45 9.45
CA VAL A 111 -24.08 -14.20 8.72
C VAL A 111 -23.96 -14.71 7.28
N ALA A 112 -22.83 -14.43 6.63
CA ALA A 112 -22.61 -14.82 5.25
C ALA A 112 -22.49 -16.33 5.06
N ASN A 113 -21.69 -17.02 5.88
CA ASN A 113 -21.48 -18.47 5.77
C ASN A 113 -22.76 -19.29 5.88
N LYS A 114 -23.75 -18.79 6.62
CA LYS A 114 -25.02 -19.49 6.83
C LYS A 114 -26.01 -19.31 5.67
N LYS A 115 -25.86 -18.26 4.87
CA LYS A 115 -26.96 -17.77 4.03
C LYS A 115 -26.57 -17.42 2.60
N ALA A 116 -25.33 -16.99 2.33
CA ALA A 116 -24.97 -16.31 1.10
C ALA A 116 -23.63 -16.77 0.48
N ARG A 117 -23.52 -16.61 -0.84
CA ARG A 117 -22.22 -16.55 -1.53
C ARG A 117 -21.92 -15.10 -1.91
N ILE A 118 -20.74 -14.61 -1.56
CA ILE A 118 -20.36 -13.22 -1.77
C ILE A 118 -19.45 -13.09 -3.00
N TYR A 119 -19.81 -12.18 -3.90
CA TYR A 119 -18.96 -11.76 -4.99
C TYR A 119 -18.63 -10.29 -4.81
N VAL A 120 -17.36 -9.94 -5.00
CA VAL A 120 -16.90 -8.55 -4.86
C VAL A 120 -16.35 -8.10 -6.21
N LEU A 121 -16.80 -6.95 -6.68
CA LEU A 121 -16.20 -6.21 -7.78
C LEU A 121 -15.47 -5.03 -7.14
N GLY A 122 -14.16 -5.18 -6.97
CA GLY A 122 -13.36 -4.30 -6.13
C GLY A 122 -12.07 -3.83 -6.79
N ARG A 123 -11.45 -2.82 -6.21
CA ARG A 123 -10.11 -2.36 -6.58
C ARG A 123 -9.02 -3.24 -5.96
N GLU A 124 -7.84 -3.12 -6.52
CA GLU A 124 -6.63 -3.78 -6.03
C GLU A 124 -6.09 -3.10 -4.77
N ALA A 125 -5.55 -3.90 -3.84
CA ALA A 125 -4.89 -3.38 -2.66
C ALA A 125 -3.50 -2.81 -2.97
N LEU A 126 -3.05 -1.86 -2.15
CA LEU A 126 -1.69 -1.33 -2.24
C LEU A 126 -0.70 -2.28 -1.59
N PHE A 127 0.44 -2.48 -2.24
CA PHE A 127 1.44 -3.44 -1.79
C PHE A 127 2.07 -3.08 -0.45
N GLY A 128 1.82 -3.90 0.57
CA GLY A 128 2.51 -3.87 1.86
C GLY A 128 2.18 -2.64 2.71
N ARG A 129 1.05 -1.96 2.49
CA ARG A 129 0.71 -0.68 3.14
C ARG A 129 -0.29 -0.83 4.27
N ASP A 130 -0.08 -0.08 5.35
CA ASP A 130 -0.99 -0.01 6.49
C ASP A 130 -2.06 1.09 6.38
N ASP A 131 -1.70 2.22 5.79
CA ASP A 131 -2.56 3.34 5.46
C ASP A 131 -2.70 3.47 3.94
N GLN A 132 -3.95 3.52 3.48
CA GLN A 132 -4.22 3.50 2.05
C GLN A 132 -4.83 4.79 1.57
N LEU A 133 -4.32 5.95 1.97
CA LEU A 133 -4.83 7.20 1.44
C LEU A 133 -4.30 7.42 0.00
N VAL A 134 -5.02 6.91 -1.01
CA VAL A 134 -4.72 7.26 -2.41
C VAL A 134 -5.41 8.57 -2.75
N THR A 135 -4.61 9.57 -3.09
CA THR A 135 -5.12 10.86 -3.53
C THR A 135 -5.56 10.79 -4.99
N ILE A 136 -6.86 10.80 -5.24
CA ILE A 136 -7.47 10.84 -6.56
C ILE A 136 -7.90 12.27 -6.88
N HIS A 137 -7.53 12.77 -8.06
CA HIS A 137 -8.12 14.00 -8.59
C HIS A 137 -9.51 13.66 -9.13
N ASP A 138 -10.57 14.26 -8.56
CA ASP A 138 -11.88 14.23 -9.20
C ASP A 138 -11.82 15.07 -10.48
N PRO A 139 -12.11 14.52 -11.68
CA PRO A 139 -12.14 15.28 -12.93
C PRO A 139 -13.38 16.20 -13.07
N ALA A 140 -14.18 16.40 -12.01
CA ALA A 140 -15.26 17.36 -12.02
C ALA A 140 -14.77 18.80 -12.36
N PRO A 141 -15.53 19.61 -13.12
CA PRO A 141 -15.01 20.85 -13.72
C PRO A 141 -14.58 21.94 -12.74
N ASP A 142 -15.08 21.93 -11.50
CA ASP A 142 -14.99 23.08 -10.59
C ASP A 142 -14.34 22.79 -9.23
N GLU A 143 -14.02 21.54 -8.89
CA GLU A 143 -13.38 21.18 -7.62
C GLU A 143 -12.16 20.28 -7.87
N ASN A 144 -10.96 20.87 -7.80
CA ASN A 144 -9.69 20.14 -7.70
C ASN A 144 -9.55 19.49 -6.30
N GLU A 145 -10.62 18.92 -5.76
CA GLU A 145 -10.54 18.23 -4.48
C GLU A 145 -9.85 16.88 -4.68
N LEU A 146 -8.82 16.70 -3.88
CA LEU A 146 -8.08 15.48 -3.77
C LEU A 146 -8.91 14.53 -2.90
N ALA A 147 -9.67 13.62 -3.53
CA ALA A 147 -10.37 12.57 -2.82
C ALA A 147 -9.35 11.54 -2.30
N VAL A 148 -9.53 11.09 -1.07
CA VAL A 148 -8.63 10.12 -0.46
C VAL A 148 -9.37 8.80 -0.33
N VAL A 149 -8.91 7.79 -1.07
CA VAL A 149 -9.58 6.48 -1.17
C VAL A 149 -8.76 5.41 -0.50
N ASP A 150 -9.35 4.69 0.47
CA ASP A 150 -8.75 3.57 1.19
C ASP A 150 -8.76 2.28 0.35
N ARG A 151 -7.59 1.75 -0.01
CA ARG A 151 -7.43 0.50 -0.78
C ARG A 151 -7.06 -0.74 0.03
N GLY A 152 -7.03 -0.69 1.35
CA GLY A 152 -6.77 -1.86 2.19
C GLY A 152 -5.35 -2.42 2.09
N PRO A 153 -4.87 -3.11 3.14
CA PRO A 153 -3.70 -3.95 2.98
C PRO A 153 -4.13 -5.20 2.22
N GLU A 154 -3.19 -5.81 1.49
CA GLU A 154 -3.43 -7.13 0.91
C GLU A 154 -3.29 -8.28 1.92
N SER A 155 -2.72 -8.02 3.11
CA SER A 155 -2.49 -8.99 4.19
C SER A 155 -3.14 -8.57 5.50
N CYS A 156 -3.21 -9.51 6.46
CA CYS A 156 -3.82 -9.28 7.78
C CYS A 156 -3.15 -8.13 8.55
N TYR A 157 -1.81 -8.06 8.45
CA TYR A 157 -1.01 -6.98 9.00
C TYR A 157 -0.03 -6.47 7.93
N PRO A 158 0.56 -5.28 8.13
CA PRO A 158 1.64 -4.79 7.28
C PRO A 158 2.86 -5.71 7.41
N GLU A 159 3.25 -6.35 6.32
CA GLU A 159 4.39 -7.28 6.28
C GLU A 159 5.66 -6.64 5.67
N GLN A 160 5.60 -5.33 5.37
CA GLN A 160 6.66 -4.54 4.76
C GLN A 160 7.02 -3.33 5.62
N LEU A 161 8.24 -2.81 5.46
CA LEU A 161 8.61 -1.54 6.09
C LEU A 161 7.68 -0.43 5.61
N GLN A 162 7.16 0.36 6.54
CA GLN A 162 6.38 1.57 6.22
C GLN A 162 7.26 2.82 6.15
N HIS A 163 8.41 2.79 6.82
CA HIS A 163 9.27 3.95 7.02
C HIS A 163 10.73 3.62 6.76
N GLY A 164 11.37 4.48 5.97
CA GLY A 164 12.82 4.54 5.86
C GLY A 164 13.41 5.66 6.72
N PRO A 165 14.74 5.84 6.69
CA PRO A 165 15.43 6.85 7.47
C PRO A 165 15.08 8.30 7.08
N PHE A 166 14.68 8.54 5.83
CA PHE A 166 14.48 9.89 5.29
C PHE A 166 13.01 10.32 5.20
N GLN A 167 12.10 9.36 5.08
CA GLN A 167 10.66 9.62 4.88
C GLN A 167 9.84 8.35 5.07
N LYS A 168 8.52 8.51 5.16
CA LYS A 168 7.59 7.40 4.94
C LYS A 168 7.84 6.84 3.54
N LEU A 169 7.90 5.52 3.42
CA LEU A 169 8.09 4.89 2.13
C LEU A 169 6.82 5.11 1.30
N ASP A 170 6.96 5.72 0.12
CA ASP A 170 5.84 5.99 -0.76
C ASP A 170 5.74 4.83 -1.78
N HIS A 171 4.83 3.91 -1.49
CA HIS A 171 4.64 2.67 -2.23
C HIS A 171 3.18 2.57 -2.69
N THR A 172 2.74 3.55 -3.50
CA THR A 172 1.47 3.45 -4.22
C THR A 172 1.58 2.45 -5.37
N TYR A 173 1.99 1.22 -5.10
CA TYR A 173 2.10 0.17 -6.12
C TYR A 173 0.96 -0.82 -5.98
N SER A 174 0.44 -1.25 -7.12
CA SER A 174 -0.32 -2.48 -7.27
C SER A 174 0.33 -3.68 -6.56
N SER A 175 -0.44 -4.38 -5.73
CA SER A 175 0.00 -5.58 -4.98
C SER A 175 -0.16 -6.89 -5.75
N GLY A 176 -0.93 -6.92 -6.83
CA GLY A 176 -1.44 -8.14 -7.45
C GLY A 176 -2.64 -8.76 -6.73
N PHE A 177 -3.09 -8.20 -5.60
CA PHE A 177 -4.05 -8.83 -4.69
C PHE A 177 -5.20 -7.90 -4.29
N ALA A 178 -6.31 -8.52 -3.90
CA ALA A 178 -7.47 -7.81 -3.36
C ALA A 178 -7.23 -7.42 -1.89
N PRO A 179 -7.99 -6.43 -1.36
CA PRO A 179 -7.98 -6.12 0.07
C PRO A 179 -8.22 -7.35 0.93
N TYR A 180 -7.46 -7.47 2.01
CA TYR A 180 -7.45 -8.63 2.88
C TYR A 180 -8.85 -8.99 3.41
N CYS A 181 -9.53 -8.03 4.02
CA CYS A 181 -10.86 -8.20 4.61
C CYS A 181 -11.89 -8.73 3.59
N GLN A 182 -11.89 -8.15 2.39
CA GLN A 182 -12.83 -8.51 1.33
C GLN A 182 -12.51 -9.89 0.74
N SER A 183 -11.24 -10.18 0.47
CA SER A 183 -10.81 -11.47 -0.06
C SER A 183 -10.99 -12.61 0.95
N PHE A 184 -10.75 -12.34 2.23
CA PHE A 184 -11.04 -13.24 3.33
C PHE A 184 -12.53 -13.63 3.35
N LEU A 185 -13.42 -12.63 3.36
CA LEU A 185 -14.86 -12.85 3.40
C LEU A 185 -15.38 -13.61 2.16
N VAL A 186 -14.88 -13.27 0.99
CA VAL A 186 -15.15 -13.99 -0.26
C VAL A 186 -14.75 -15.46 -0.15
N LYS A 187 -13.56 -15.76 0.39
CA LYS A 187 -13.08 -17.12 0.58
C LYS A 187 -13.97 -17.91 1.54
N GLN A 188 -14.38 -17.31 2.66
CA GLN A 188 -15.26 -17.95 3.65
C GLN A 188 -16.56 -18.47 3.01
N THR A 189 -17.14 -17.67 2.12
CA THR A 189 -18.45 -17.96 1.52
C THR A 189 -18.40 -18.79 0.24
N GLY A 190 -17.20 -19.20 -0.22
CA GLY A 190 -17.02 -19.89 -1.50
C GLY A 190 -17.31 -19.00 -2.72
N GLY A 191 -17.14 -17.69 -2.55
CA GLY A 191 -17.37 -16.65 -3.53
C GLY A 191 -16.19 -16.40 -4.48
N ARG A 192 -16.22 -15.25 -5.18
CA ARG A 192 -15.07 -14.75 -5.97
C ARG A 192 -14.90 -13.24 -5.89
N PHE A 193 -13.66 -12.79 -5.90
CA PHE A 193 -13.29 -11.39 -6.07
C PHE A 193 -12.94 -11.14 -7.54
N PHE A 194 -13.57 -10.14 -8.14
CA PHE A 194 -13.31 -9.67 -9.48
C PHE A 194 -12.60 -8.32 -9.38
N MET A 195 -11.33 -8.31 -9.76
CA MET A 195 -10.56 -7.08 -9.75
C MET A 195 -10.97 -6.20 -10.92
N ILE A 196 -11.40 -4.98 -10.61
CA ILE A 196 -11.77 -3.98 -11.60
C ILE A 196 -10.46 -3.30 -12.05
N PRO A 197 -10.07 -3.41 -13.33
CA PRO A 197 -8.85 -2.78 -13.84
C PRO A 197 -8.85 -1.28 -13.53
N ASP A 198 -7.72 -0.77 -13.05
CA ASP A 198 -7.62 0.63 -12.72
C ASP A 198 -7.63 1.48 -13.99
N THR A 199 -8.59 2.40 -14.12
CA THR A 199 -8.54 3.45 -15.15
C THR A 199 -7.72 4.65 -14.68
N LEU A 200 -7.25 4.62 -13.42
CA LEU A 200 -6.40 5.64 -12.81
C LEU A 200 -4.94 5.64 -13.31
N ASP A 201 -4.63 4.82 -14.31
CA ASP A 201 -3.36 4.80 -15.07
C ASP A 201 -2.92 6.19 -15.59
N SER A 202 -3.83 7.17 -15.60
CA SER A 202 -3.58 8.54 -16.07
C SER A 202 -3.21 9.54 -14.96
N LEU A 203 -3.39 9.23 -13.67
CA LEU A 203 -3.25 10.22 -12.59
C LEU A 203 -1.92 10.13 -11.81
N THR A 204 -1.29 8.96 -11.72
CA THR A 204 -0.03 8.79 -10.94
C THR A 204 1.24 8.77 -11.79
N ASN A 205 1.17 8.83 -13.13
CA ASN A 205 2.34 8.71 -14.04
C ASN A 205 3.23 7.47 -13.76
N HIS A 206 2.71 6.50 -13.02
CA HIS A 206 3.35 5.22 -12.84
C HIS A 206 2.77 4.31 -13.91
N THR A 207 3.59 3.96 -14.89
CA THR A 207 3.31 2.84 -15.78
C THR A 207 3.28 1.59 -14.91
N GLU A 208 2.15 1.33 -14.26
CA GLU A 208 2.02 0.20 -13.37
C GLU A 208 1.93 -1.07 -14.21
N ARG A 209 2.81 -1.99 -13.87
CA ARG A 209 2.85 -3.30 -14.48
C ARG A 209 1.72 -4.08 -13.84
N ASN A 210 0.71 -4.44 -14.63
CA ASN A 210 -0.36 -5.32 -14.18
C ASN A 210 0.23 -6.61 -13.60
N PHE A 211 0.17 -6.76 -12.28
CA PHE A 211 0.64 -7.95 -11.56
C PHE A 211 -0.36 -9.11 -11.63
N TYR A 212 -1.17 -9.19 -12.69
CA TYR A 212 -2.18 -10.23 -12.89
C TYR A 212 -1.60 -11.49 -13.54
N ASN A 213 -0.43 -11.93 -13.08
CA ASN A 213 0.26 -13.11 -13.63
C ASN A 213 0.10 -14.34 -12.72
N GLU A 214 0.14 -15.52 -13.33
CA GLU A 214 0.14 -16.83 -12.65
C GLU A 214 1.28 -16.94 -11.62
N ASP A 215 2.38 -16.20 -11.83
CA ASP A 215 3.53 -16.15 -10.92
C ASP A 215 3.17 -15.73 -9.49
N LEU A 216 2.08 -14.96 -9.30
CA LEU A 216 1.65 -14.50 -7.97
C LEU A 216 0.78 -15.48 -7.18
N VAL A 217 0.32 -16.57 -7.80
CA VAL A 217 -0.52 -17.56 -7.10
C VAL A 217 0.20 -18.12 -5.86
N GLY A 218 1.51 -18.33 -5.95
CA GLY A 218 2.33 -18.80 -4.83
C GLY A 218 2.62 -17.74 -3.74
N TYR A 219 2.30 -16.48 -4.00
CA TYR A 219 2.56 -15.33 -3.12
C TYR A 219 1.28 -14.81 -2.45
N ALA A 220 0.17 -15.52 -2.62
CA ALA A 220 -1.12 -15.11 -2.08
C ALA A 220 -1.06 -14.91 -0.55
N PRO A 221 -1.72 -13.86 -0.03
CA PRO A 221 -1.81 -13.63 1.41
C PRO A 221 -2.51 -14.79 2.12
N GLU A 222 -2.14 -15.02 3.38
CA GLU A 222 -2.81 -16.02 4.21
C GLU A 222 -4.17 -15.50 4.67
N LEU A 223 -5.22 -15.84 3.92
CA LEU A 223 -6.61 -15.50 4.24
C LEU A 223 -7.16 -16.41 5.36
N ILE A 224 -6.81 -16.10 6.60
CA ILE A 224 -7.18 -16.83 7.83
C ILE A 224 -7.64 -15.84 8.91
N TRP A 225 -8.05 -16.29 10.09
CA TRP A 225 -8.36 -15.36 11.18
C TRP A 225 -7.08 -14.77 11.77
N SER A 226 -7.15 -13.55 12.32
CA SER A 226 -5.99 -12.89 12.92
C SER A 226 -5.37 -13.71 14.05
N ASP A 227 -6.18 -14.36 14.90
CA ASP A 227 -5.68 -15.23 15.97
C ASP A 227 -4.95 -16.48 15.45
N GLU A 228 -5.35 -17.01 14.29
CA GLU A 228 -4.65 -18.10 13.63
C GLU A 228 -3.38 -17.60 12.94
N TYR A 229 -3.42 -16.41 12.33
CA TYR A 229 -2.27 -15.75 11.76
C TYR A 229 -1.18 -15.54 12.81
N ASP A 230 -1.54 -14.98 13.96
CA ASP A 230 -0.63 -14.74 15.09
C ASP A 230 0.04 -16.05 15.54
N LYS A 231 -0.74 -17.13 15.72
CA LYS A 231 -0.20 -18.46 16.08
C LYS A 231 0.80 -18.98 15.04
N ARG A 232 0.54 -18.77 13.74
CA ARG A 232 1.46 -19.21 12.67
C ARG A 232 2.73 -18.38 12.64
N VAL A 233 2.62 -17.08 12.91
CA VAL A 233 3.78 -16.18 13.06
C VAL A 233 4.63 -16.61 14.24
N GLU A 234 4.03 -16.85 15.41
CA GLU A 234 4.72 -17.29 16.62
C GLU A 234 5.47 -18.63 16.44
N GLN A 235 4.93 -19.53 15.61
CA GLN A 235 5.56 -20.82 15.30
C GLN A 235 6.73 -20.73 14.31
N SER A 236 6.89 -19.60 13.61
CA SER A 236 7.96 -19.40 12.63
C SER A 236 8.91 -18.30 13.08
N THR A 237 10.15 -18.67 13.40
CA THR A 237 11.22 -17.71 13.71
C THR A 237 11.40 -16.68 12.59
N LEU A 238 11.24 -17.10 11.33
CA LEU A 238 11.34 -16.20 10.18
C LEU A 238 10.23 -15.14 10.20
N ARG A 239 8.97 -15.58 10.31
CA ARG A 239 7.79 -14.69 10.23
C ARG A 239 7.76 -13.71 11.42
N SER A 240 7.96 -14.23 12.63
CA SER A 240 8.03 -13.42 13.85
C SER A 240 9.14 -12.38 13.79
N THR A 241 10.32 -12.73 13.27
CA THR A 241 11.43 -11.78 13.10
C THR A 241 11.07 -10.66 12.11
N VAL A 242 10.49 -11.01 10.96
CA VAL A 242 10.05 -10.04 9.95
C VAL A 242 9.06 -9.03 10.55
N LEU A 243 7.99 -9.51 11.18
CA LEU A 243 6.97 -8.62 11.75
C LEU A 243 7.49 -7.79 12.91
N THR A 244 8.31 -8.36 13.79
CA THR A 244 8.93 -7.62 14.90
C THR A 244 9.78 -6.45 14.39
N ILE A 245 10.52 -6.65 13.30
CA ILE A 245 11.31 -5.57 12.68
C ILE A 245 10.37 -4.54 12.05
N VAL A 246 9.36 -4.97 11.27
CA VAL A 246 8.41 -4.06 10.62
C VAL A 246 7.71 -3.17 11.64
N GLU A 247 7.11 -3.75 12.67
CA GLU A 247 6.48 -3.03 13.78
C GLU A 247 7.50 -2.14 14.51
N GLY A 248 8.70 -2.68 14.74
CA GLY A 248 9.82 -1.99 15.34
C GLY A 248 10.30 -0.78 14.55
N PHE A 249 9.96 -0.65 13.26
CA PHE A 249 10.23 0.50 12.40
C PHE A 249 9.09 1.55 12.38
N GLY A 250 7.90 1.14 12.81
CA GLY A 250 6.70 1.96 12.93
C GLY A 250 5.62 1.49 11.95
N THR A 251 4.41 1.33 12.47
CA THR A 251 3.19 1.05 11.72
C THR A 251 2.04 1.89 12.30
N GLY A 252 0.94 2.00 11.57
CA GLY A 252 -0.26 2.76 11.90
C GLY A 252 -0.24 4.22 11.45
N ALA A 253 -1.31 4.95 11.81
CA ALA A 253 -1.59 6.30 11.35
C ALA A 253 -0.69 7.40 11.96
N ASN A 254 -0.05 7.16 13.12
CA ASN A 254 0.80 8.16 13.77
C ASN A 254 2.08 7.56 14.39
N PRO A 255 2.95 6.98 13.56
CA PRO A 255 4.20 6.43 14.04
C PRO A 255 5.14 7.60 14.34
N ASN A 256 5.63 7.70 15.59
CA ASN A 256 6.57 8.74 16.01
C ASN A 256 7.97 8.44 15.43
N VAL A 257 8.12 8.63 14.11
CA VAL A 257 9.34 8.34 13.37
C VAL A 257 10.17 9.62 13.23
N ASN A 258 11.38 9.57 13.76
CA ASN A 258 12.30 10.70 13.72
C ASN A 258 13.16 10.67 12.45
N TYR A 259 12.61 11.12 11.32
CA TYR A 259 13.33 11.15 10.05
C TYR A 259 14.58 12.03 10.06
N LEU A 260 15.54 11.69 9.20
CA LEU A 260 16.73 12.48 8.92
C LEU A 260 16.37 13.71 8.08
N PRO A 261 16.73 14.92 8.52
CA PRO A 261 16.41 16.14 7.77
C PRO A 261 17.19 16.19 6.45
N LEU A 262 16.49 16.51 5.35
CA LEU A 262 17.10 16.69 4.03
C LEU A 262 17.39 18.16 3.69
N ALA A 263 17.05 19.10 4.57
CA ALA A 263 17.32 20.53 4.40
C ALA A 263 17.72 21.18 5.72
N PHE A 264 18.56 22.22 5.61
CA PHE A 264 19.13 22.97 6.72
C PHE A 264 19.07 24.46 6.42
N ASP A 265 18.64 25.27 7.38
CA ASP A 265 18.61 26.73 7.22
C ASP A 265 19.85 27.42 7.80
N LEU A 266 19.96 28.72 7.52
CA LEU A 266 21.06 29.59 7.98
C LEU A 266 21.00 29.93 9.47
N LYS A 267 19.83 29.91 10.10
CA LYS A 267 19.63 30.50 11.43
C LYS A 267 20.34 29.70 12.51
N ASP A 268 20.31 28.36 12.39
CA ASP A 268 21.00 27.45 13.31
C ASP A 268 21.56 26.23 12.56
N LEU A 269 22.40 26.49 11.55
CA LEU A 269 23.01 25.44 10.75
C LEU A 269 23.76 24.41 11.61
N GLN A 270 24.59 24.88 12.55
CA GLN A 270 25.40 24.00 13.40
C GLN A 270 24.54 23.15 14.33
N GLY A 271 23.52 23.73 14.97
CA GLY A 271 22.60 22.99 15.83
C GLY A 271 21.79 21.95 15.05
N GLN A 272 21.24 22.34 13.89
CA GLN A 272 20.49 21.44 13.01
C GLN A 272 21.34 20.27 12.51
N MET A 273 22.58 20.51 12.06
CA MET A 273 23.47 19.45 11.58
C MET A 273 23.98 18.54 12.69
N LYS A 274 24.24 19.06 13.89
CA LYS A 274 24.56 18.23 15.07
C LYS A 274 23.38 17.36 15.48
N ASP A 275 22.16 17.89 15.44
CA ASP A 275 20.96 17.07 15.65
C ASP A 275 20.81 16.01 14.57
N ALA A 276 21.00 16.35 13.29
CA ALA A 276 20.97 15.40 12.19
C ALA A 276 21.94 14.22 12.37
N ILE A 277 23.19 14.50 12.79
CA ILE A 277 24.18 13.45 13.12
C ILE A 277 23.67 12.58 14.27
N ARG A 278 23.15 13.18 15.35
CA ARG A 278 22.59 12.44 16.48
C ARG A 278 21.39 11.57 16.07
N ARG A 279 20.57 12.02 15.12
CA ARG A 279 19.47 11.22 14.55
C ARG A 279 20.03 10.08 13.70
N ALA A 280 21.06 10.33 12.89
CA ALA A 280 21.74 9.31 12.10
C ALA A 280 22.31 8.20 13.01
N ASP A 281 22.97 8.55 14.12
CA ASP A 281 23.47 7.58 15.09
C ASP A 281 22.35 6.68 15.67
N LYS A 282 21.15 7.22 15.87
CA LYS A 282 19.98 6.44 16.32
C LYS A 282 19.47 5.51 15.21
N TRP A 283 19.43 5.98 13.97
CA TRP A 283 19.06 5.16 12.82
C TRP A 283 20.05 4.03 12.58
N THR A 284 21.36 4.30 12.62
CA THR A 284 22.41 3.29 12.50
C THR A 284 22.21 2.19 13.53
N LYS A 285 22.04 2.53 14.82
CA LYS A 285 21.79 1.53 15.87
C LYS A 285 20.50 0.73 15.64
N ARG A 286 19.43 1.37 15.16
CA ARG A 286 18.15 0.69 14.87
C ARG A 286 18.32 -0.30 13.72
N LEU A 287 19.00 0.11 12.65
CA LEU A 287 19.29 -0.71 11.48
C LEU A 287 20.22 -1.87 11.84
N ASP A 288 21.28 -1.64 12.61
CA ASP A 288 22.22 -2.69 13.03
C ASP A 288 21.53 -3.77 13.88
N ASN A 289 20.64 -3.36 14.78
CA ASN A 289 19.85 -4.30 15.59
C ASN A 289 18.92 -5.14 14.70
N ALA A 290 18.27 -4.51 13.71
CA ALA A 290 17.38 -5.20 12.78
C ALA A 290 18.15 -6.14 11.84
N GLU A 291 19.30 -5.71 11.31
CA GLU A 291 20.17 -6.53 10.46
C GLU A 291 20.68 -7.75 11.25
N THR A 292 21.12 -7.54 12.50
CA THR A 292 21.55 -8.63 13.38
C THR A 292 20.42 -9.63 13.61
N ALA A 293 19.20 -9.16 13.88
CA ALA A 293 18.05 -10.01 14.12
C ALA A 293 17.65 -10.82 12.87
N ILE A 294 17.55 -10.15 11.71
CA ILE A 294 17.13 -10.80 10.47
C ILE A 294 18.19 -11.79 9.95
N ASP A 295 19.49 -11.48 10.11
CA ASP A 295 20.56 -12.39 9.73
C ASP A 295 20.62 -13.62 10.65
N ALA A 296 20.34 -13.47 11.95
CA ALA A 296 20.23 -14.61 12.86
C ALA A 296 19.10 -15.57 12.44
N ALA A 297 18.04 -15.04 11.81
CA ALA A 297 16.92 -15.82 11.30
C ALA A 297 17.18 -16.48 9.93
N ILE A 298 18.35 -16.29 9.29
CA ILE A 298 18.64 -16.84 7.95
C ILE A 298 18.52 -18.36 7.86
N VAL A 299 18.78 -19.07 8.96
CA VAL A 299 18.67 -20.53 9.00
C VAL A 299 17.21 -20.96 8.81
N ALA A 300 16.26 -20.22 9.40
CA ALA A 300 14.83 -20.49 9.29
C ALA A 300 14.28 -20.29 7.87
N ARG A 301 14.99 -19.54 7.01
CA ARG A 301 14.63 -19.39 5.57
C ARG A 301 14.56 -20.74 4.86
N LYS A 302 15.37 -21.73 5.25
CA LYS A 302 15.39 -23.05 4.60
C LYS A 302 14.13 -23.87 4.87
N ASP A 303 13.46 -23.61 5.98
CA ASP A 303 12.29 -24.37 6.42
C ASP A 303 10.96 -23.68 6.06
N GLU A 304 11.00 -22.40 5.69
CA GLU A 304 9.83 -21.64 5.26
C GLU A 304 9.37 -22.09 3.87
N LYS A 305 8.06 -22.32 3.73
CA LYS A 305 7.43 -22.85 2.51
C LYS A 305 6.59 -21.81 1.77
N SER A 306 6.23 -20.72 2.44
CA SER A 306 5.48 -19.63 1.82
C SER A 306 6.42 -18.74 1.02
N ASN A 307 6.22 -18.66 -0.30
CA ASN A 307 6.98 -17.76 -1.16
C ASN A 307 6.79 -16.29 -0.75
N ARG A 308 5.59 -15.93 -0.25
CA ARG A 308 5.31 -14.59 0.28
C ARG A 308 6.22 -14.25 1.45
N TRP A 309 6.33 -15.16 2.43
CA TRP A 309 7.17 -14.94 3.61
C TRP A 309 8.66 -14.96 3.27
N LEU A 310 9.09 -15.82 2.35
CA LEU A 310 10.45 -15.78 1.81
C LEU A 310 10.75 -14.44 1.16
N ALA A 311 9.84 -13.92 0.35
CA ALA A 311 10.01 -12.63 -0.32
C ALA A 311 9.99 -11.44 0.64
N ASN A 312 9.11 -11.45 1.65
CA ASN A 312 9.12 -10.44 2.72
C ASN A 312 10.48 -10.44 3.43
N PHE A 313 10.99 -11.62 3.77
CA PHE A 313 12.28 -11.78 4.45
C PHE A 313 13.45 -11.29 3.59
N ASP A 314 13.52 -11.73 2.33
CA ASP A 314 14.64 -11.36 1.44
C ASP A 314 14.61 -9.88 1.06
N LEU A 315 13.41 -9.32 0.84
CA LEU A 315 13.22 -7.89 0.59
C LEU A 315 13.66 -7.06 1.80
N LEU A 316 13.20 -7.42 3.00
CA LEU A 316 13.57 -6.72 4.23
C LEU A 316 15.08 -6.70 4.44
N ARG A 317 15.77 -7.83 4.21
CA ARG A 317 17.24 -7.90 4.30
C ARG A 317 17.91 -6.96 3.32
N ALA A 318 17.43 -6.90 2.08
CA ALA A 318 17.99 -6.01 1.07
C ALA A 318 17.75 -4.52 1.42
N GLN A 319 16.55 -4.16 1.88
CA GLN A 319 16.20 -2.80 2.27
C GLN A 319 17.05 -2.31 3.45
N LEU A 320 17.18 -3.12 4.51
CA LEU A 320 18.00 -2.78 5.67
C LEU A 320 19.46 -2.51 5.27
N ALA A 321 20.04 -3.34 4.42
CA ALA A 321 21.41 -3.16 3.94
C ALA A 321 21.58 -1.88 3.10
N ILE A 322 20.60 -1.54 2.26
CA ILE A 322 20.60 -0.30 1.48
C ILE A 322 20.52 0.92 2.41
N ASP A 323 19.63 0.89 3.40
CA ASP A 323 19.43 2.02 4.30
C ASP A 323 20.63 2.25 5.22
N GLN A 324 21.33 1.20 5.65
CA GLN A 324 22.60 1.33 6.39
C GLN A 324 23.64 2.11 5.58
N ILE A 325 23.79 1.79 4.29
CA ILE A 325 24.72 2.50 3.40
C ILE A 325 24.31 3.97 3.28
N ARG A 326 23.02 4.24 3.05
CA ARG A 326 22.52 5.61 2.87
C ARG A 326 22.63 6.46 4.13
N VAL A 327 22.36 5.90 5.29
CA VAL A 327 22.52 6.61 6.58
C VAL A 327 23.99 6.92 6.85
N SER A 328 24.89 5.98 6.54
CA SER A 328 26.34 6.19 6.66
C SER A 328 26.84 7.31 5.74
N GLU A 329 26.41 7.30 4.48
CA GLU A 329 26.73 8.35 3.51
C GLU A 329 26.16 9.71 3.89
N TYR A 330 24.93 9.73 4.40
CA TYR A 330 24.31 10.94 4.96
C TYR A 330 25.14 11.51 6.10
N GLN A 331 25.51 10.66 7.06
CA GLN A 331 26.29 11.07 8.22
C GLN A 331 27.66 11.63 7.80
N ARG A 332 28.36 10.96 6.86
CA ARG A 332 29.60 11.46 6.26
C ARG A 332 29.41 12.84 5.63
N ALA A 333 28.42 12.98 4.74
CA ALA A 333 28.18 14.22 4.00
C ALA A 333 27.88 15.40 4.95
N VAL A 334 27.08 15.18 6.00
CA VAL A 334 26.78 16.21 7.01
C VAL A 334 28.02 16.55 7.84
N GLN A 335 28.83 15.56 8.23
CA GLN A 335 30.06 15.78 9.01
C GLN A 335 31.12 16.56 8.22
N GLU A 336 31.38 16.17 6.96
CA GLU A 336 32.32 16.87 6.08
C GLU A 336 31.90 18.32 5.85
N PHE A 337 30.61 18.53 5.57
CA PHE A 337 30.09 19.88 5.38
C PHE A 337 30.16 20.71 6.66
N LEU A 338 29.87 20.13 7.82
CA LEU A 338 29.97 20.83 9.11
C LEU A 338 31.42 21.22 9.43
N ALA A 339 32.40 20.41 9.03
CA ALA A 339 33.82 20.69 9.20
C ALA A 339 34.31 21.82 8.28
N ALA A 340 33.79 21.90 7.05
CA ALA A 340 34.14 22.93 6.08
C ALA A 340 32.91 23.44 5.30
N PRO A 341 32.06 24.31 5.90
CA PRO A 341 30.84 24.77 5.25
C PRO A 341 31.12 25.63 4.02
N ILE A 342 30.47 25.31 2.90
CA ILE A 342 30.51 26.13 1.70
C ILE A 342 29.40 27.17 1.78
N ILE A 343 29.77 28.45 1.86
CA ILE A 343 28.84 29.59 1.83
C ILE A 343 28.74 30.08 0.38
N PRO A 344 27.59 29.89 -0.30
CA PRO A 344 27.42 30.31 -1.68
C PRO A 344 27.10 31.81 -1.79
N ALA A 345 26.97 32.30 -3.02
CA ALA A 345 26.44 33.64 -3.27
C ALA A 345 25.00 33.77 -2.77
N ALA A 346 24.62 34.97 -2.31
CA ALA A 346 23.26 35.25 -1.84
C ALA A 346 22.20 35.08 -2.95
N VAL A 347 22.62 35.24 -4.20
CA VAL A 347 21.78 35.10 -5.39
C VAL A 347 22.52 34.25 -6.42
N ASP A 348 21.83 33.32 -7.07
CA ASP A 348 22.42 32.49 -8.12
C ASP A 348 22.35 33.13 -9.51
N GLN A 349 22.84 32.41 -10.52
CA GLN A 349 22.83 32.85 -11.92
C GLN A 349 21.44 33.08 -12.52
N TYR A 350 20.36 32.69 -11.84
CA TYR A 350 18.98 32.86 -12.27
C TYR A 350 18.22 33.91 -11.44
N GLY A 351 18.91 34.66 -10.57
CA GLY A 351 18.28 35.68 -9.73
C GLY A 351 17.54 35.13 -8.50
N ARG A 352 17.78 33.88 -8.11
CA ARG A 352 17.07 33.23 -6.99
C ARG A 352 17.83 33.44 -5.69
N ASN A 353 17.11 33.72 -4.60
CA ASN A 353 17.70 33.94 -3.29
C ASN A 353 18.13 32.63 -2.63
N PHE A 354 19.29 32.64 -1.98
CA PHE A 354 19.77 31.53 -1.16
C PHE A 354 18.86 31.30 0.05
N LYS A 355 18.48 30.05 0.32
CA LYS A 355 17.57 29.66 1.41
C LYS A 355 18.22 28.76 2.46
N GLY A 356 19.30 28.08 2.11
CA GLY A 356 19.98 27.14 3.00
C GLY A 356 20.65 26.02 2.22
N TRP A 357 20.78 24.85 2.83
CA TRP A 357 21.39 23.70 2.19
C TRP A 357 20.42 22.54 2.14
N ARG A 358 20.62 21.64 1.18
CA ARG A 358 19.89 20.38 1.09
C ARG A 358 20.83 19.21 0.87
N ILE A 359 20.38 18.02 1.26
CA ILE A 359 21.03 16.76 0.92
C ILE A 359 20.45 16.28 -0.40
N ILE A 360 21.32 15.93 -1.33
CA ILE A 360 20.94 15.22 -2.55
C ILE A 360 21.64 13.88 -2.65
N PHE A 361 20.86 12.86 -2.98
CA PHE A 361 21.39 11.56 -3.37
C PHE A 361 21.85 11.62 -4.82
N LEU A 362 23.09 11.22 -5.06
CA LEU A 362 23.69 11.15 -6.38
C LEU A 362 23.28 9.84 -7.04
N ASN A 363 23.17 9.81 -8.36
CA ASN A 363 22.93 8.57 -9.11
C ASN A 363 24.20 7.68 -9.17
N SER A 364 24.91 7.55 -8.04
CA SER A 364 26.14 6.76 -7.85
C SER A 364 25.87 5.56 -6.95
N ARG A 365 26.56 4.45 -7.24
CA ARG A 365 26.55 3.21 -6.42
C ARG A 365 27.91 2.97 -5.77
N GLU A 366 28.73 4.02 -5.72
CA GLU A 366 30.06 4.03 -5.13
C GLU A 366 30.03 5.02 -3.94
N PRO A 367 29.50 4.58 -2.78
CA PRO A 367 29.58 5.39 -1.56
C PRO A 367 31.05 5.58 -1.15
N ALA A 368 31.35 6.72 -0.53
CA ALA A 368 32.72 7.08 -0.14
C ALA A 368 33.08 6.68 1.31
N SER A 369 32.10 6.57 2.20
CA SER A 369 32.27 6.20 3.63
C SER A 369 32.16 4.71 3.89
N VAL A 370 31.65 3.92 2.95
CA VAL A 370 31.28 2.52 3.19
C VAL A 370 32.24 1.58 2.47
N SER A 371 32.49 0.42 3.06
CA SER A 371 33.38 -0.59 2.48
C SER A 371 32.81 -1.15 1.18
N GLN A 372 33.69 -1.58 0.26
CA GLN A 372 33.27 -2.27 -0.96
C GLN A 372 32.60 -3.63 -0.66
N GLU A 373 32.90 -4.23 0.49
CA GLU A 373 32.30 -5.48 0.94
C GLU A 373 30.82 -5.29 1.26
N ASP A 374 30.46 -4.25 2.00
CA ASP A 374 29.06 -3.94 2.36
C ASP A 374 28.24 -3.59 1.12
N VAL A 375 28.81 -2.81 0.19
CA VAL A 375 28.16 -2.49 -1.10
C VAL A 375 27.94 -3.76 -1.93
N SER A 376 28.93 -4.65 -1.96
CA SER A 376 28.82 -5.94 -2.65
C SER A 376 27.75 -6.82 -2.00
N ARG A 377 27.69 -6.87 -0.67
CA ARG A 377 26.67 -7.60 0.09
C ARG A 377 25.27 -7.08 -0.20
N ALA A 378 25.05 -5.76 -0.13
CA ALA A 378 23.76 -5.15 -0.47
C ALA A 378 23.34 -5.49 -1.91
N ARG A 379 24.27 -5.39 -2.86
CA ARG A 379 24.02 -5.77 -4.27
C ARG A 379 23.66 -7.24 -4.43
N GLN A 380 24.29 -8.14 -3.68
CA GLN A 380 23.96 -9.56 -3.69
C GLN A 380 22.55 -9.82 -3.16
N LEU A 381 22.16 -9.18 -2.07
CA LEU A 381 20.82 -9.28 -1.50
C LEU A 381 19.75 -8.75 -2.48
N VAL A 382 20.00 -7.59 -3.10
CA VAL A 382 19.12 -7.05 -4.15
C VAL A 382 18.98 -8.03 -5.31
N ASN A 383 20.09 -8.55 -5.82
CA ASN A 383 20.05 -9.51 -6.93
C ASN A 383 19.34 -10.82 -6.55
N ALA A 384 19.45 -11.27 -5.30
CA ALA A 384 18.72 -12.43 -4.83
C ALA A 384 17.20 -12.18 -4.92
N VAL A 385 16.70 -11.05 -4.41
CA VAL A 385 15.27 -10.71 -4.52
C VAL A 385 14.82 -10.59 -5.98
N LEU A 386 15.63 -9.94 -6.83
CA LEU A 386 15.30 -9.78 -8.25
C LEU A 386 15.22 -11.10 -9.02
N ASN A 387 16.00 -12.11 -8.62
CA ASN A 387 16.05 -13.41 -9.27
C ASN A 387 15.03 -14.38 -8.67
N ASP A 388 15.01 -14.51 -7.35
CA ASP A 388 14.18 -15.48 -6.62
C ASP A 388 12.69 -15.10 -6.64
N HIS A 389 12.40 -13.80 -6.74
CA HIS A 389 11.04 -13.25 -6.75
C HIS A 389 10.74 -12.45 -8.02
N ALA A 390 11.34 -12.85 -9.16
CA ALA A 390 11.15 -12.19 -10.44
C ALA A 390 9.68 -12.09 -10.83
N GLY A 391 9.28 -10.95 -11.43
CA GLY A 391 7.91 -10.72 -11.89
C GLY A 391 6.92 -10.34 -10.79
N THR A 392 7.35 -10.25 -9.53
CA THR A 392 6.49 -9.92 -8.39
C THR A 392 6.66 -8.47 -7.90
N PRO A 393 5.71 -7.95 -7.09
CA PRO A 393 5.83 -6.63 -6.47
C PRO A 393 7.11 -6.44 -5.64
N TRP A 394 7.58 -7.48 -4.94
CA TRP A 394 8.82 -7.45 -4.17
C TRP A 394 10.05 -7.13 -5.03
N ALA A 395 10.21 -7.82 -6.16
CA ALA A 395 11.31 -7.57 -7.09
C ALA A 395 11.19 -6.19 -7.76
N TYR A 396 9.97 -5.73 -8.01
CA TYR A 396 9.75 -4.38 -8.54
C TYR A 396 10.14 -3.31 -7.52
N LEU A 397 9.74 -3.47 -6.25
CA LEU A 397 10.05 -2.56 -5.17
C LEU A 397 11.55 -2.37 -5.02
N ILE A 398 12.29 -3.47 -4.82
CA ILE A 398 13.72 -3.40 -4.58
C ILE A 398 14.48 -2.84 -5.79
N ARG A 399 14.01 -3.14 -7.00
CA ARG A 399 14.58 -2.57 -8.23
C ARG A 399 14.45 -1.05 -8.20
N ARG A 400 13.24 -0.54 -7.94
CA ARG A 400 13.00 0.90 -7.90
C ARG A 400 13.86 1.55 -6.83
N GLU A 401 13.89 0.99 -5.62
CA GLU A 401 14.70 1.54 -4.54
C GLU A 401 16.19 1.59 -4.89
N TRP A 402 16.73 0.54 -5.52
CA TRP A 402 18.13 0.46 -5.92
C TRP A 402 18.49 1.36 -7.12
N GLU A 403 17.59 1.44 -8.11
CA GLU A 403 17.84 2.15 -9.38
C GLU A 403 17.53 3.65 -9.30
N THR A 404 16.55 4.07 -8.48
CA THR A 404 16.10 5.47 -8.47
C THR A 404 16.79 6.33 -7.41
N VAL A 405 17.12 5.76 -6.25
CA VAL A 405 17.81 6.48 -5.18
C VAL A 405 19.22 5.91 -5.05
N GLY A 406 20.22 6.70 -5.41
CA GLY A 406 21.59 6.23 -5.30
C GLY A 406 22.09 6.11 -3.86
N LEU A 407 23.30 5.58 -3.71
CA LEU A 407 23.88 5.24 -2.42
C LEU A 407 24.66 6.41 -1.83
N SER A 408 25.34 7.19 -2.66
CA SER A 408 26.13 8.35 -2.23
C SER A 408 25.26 9.60 -2.14
N CYS A 409 25.60 10.51 -1.22
CA CYS A 409 24.96 11.82 -1.14
C CYS A 409 25.96 12.95 -0.88
N GLN A 410 25.51 14.18 -1.09
CA GLN A 410 26.26 15.39 -0.79
C GLN A 410 25.35 16.52 -0.32
N VAL A 411 25.94 17.49 0.37
CA VAL A 411 25.27 18.75 0.71
C VAL A 411 25.44 19.74 -0.44
N GLU A 412 24.34 20.37 -0.87
CA GLU A 412 24.38 21.43 -1.87
C GLU A 412 23.55 22.65 -1.45
N SER A 413 23.82 23.78 -2.08
CA SER A 413 23.09 25.03 -1.86
C SER A 413 21.64 24.93 -2.38
N LEU A 414 20.69 25.35 -1.56
CA LEU A 414 19.27 25.45 -1.87
C LEU A 414 18.88 26.91 -2.10
N TYR A 415 18.30 27.19 -3.27
CA TYR A 415 17.78 28.51 -3.65
C TYR A 415 16.26 28.50 -3.78
N GLU A 416 15.65 29.68 -3.74
CA GLU A 416 14.20 29.89 -3.87
C GLU A 416 13.63 29.21 -5.12
N GLY A 417 12.49 28.53 -4.96
CA GLY A 417 11.83 27.79 -6.05
C GLY A 417 12.48 26.44 -6.40
N GLN A 418 13.52 26.01 -5.68
CA GLN A 418 14.05 24.65 -5.80
C GLN A 418 13.40 23.70 -4.77
N SER A 419 13.11 22.47 -5.20
CA SER A 419 12.51 21.42 -4.35
C SER A 419 13.49 20.90 -3.29
N ILE A 420 13.00 20.59 -2.09
CA ILE A 420 13.80 19.92 -1.05
C ILE A 420 13.95 18.42 -1.35
N GLN A 421 13.02 17.81 -2.07
CA GLN A 421 13.14 16.42 -2.49
C GLN A 421 14.20 16.29 -3.59
N GLY A 422 15.26 15.54 -3.30
CA GLY A 422 16.34 15.23 -4.22
C GLY A 422 15.80 14.65 -5.53
N GLY A 423 16.02 15.37 -6.63
CA GLY A 423 16.27 14.78 -7.93
C GLY A 423 15.22 13.82 -8.52
N HIS A 424 13.93 14.15 -8.49
CA HIS A 424 13.09 13.75 -9.64
C HIS A 424 13.26 14.83 -10.71
N LYS A 425 14.25 14.66 -11.61
CA LYS A 425 14.11 15.23 -12.95
C LYS A 425 12.90 14.53 -13.57
N ARG A 426 11.71 15.11 -13.37
CA ARG A 426 10.54 14.85 -14.19
C ARG A 426 10.96 15.21 -15.61
N THR A 427 11.36 14.22 -16.40
CA THR A 427 11.41 14.37 -17.85
C THR A 427 9.98 14.58 -18.30
N ARG A 428 9.54 15.84 -18.36
CA ARG A 428 8.50 16.25 -19.32
C ARG A 428 9.09 15.99 -20.70
N LYS A 429 8.89 14.78 -21.23
CA LYS A 429 8.83 14.63 -22.67
C LYS A 429 7.42 15.08 -23.06
N LEU A 430 7.38 16.21 -23.75
CA LEU A 430 6.26 16.66 -24.58
C LEU A 430 5.84 15.55 -25.55
#